data_AF-A0A8J6QDF0-F1
#
_entry.id   AF-A0A8J6QDF0-F1
#
_cell.length_a   1.000
_cell.length_b   1.000
_cell.length_c   1.000
_cell.angle_alpha   90.00
_cell.angle_beta   90.00
_cell.angle_gamma   90.00
#
_symmetry.space_group_name_H-M   'P 1'
#
loop_
_entity.id
_entity.type
_entity.pdbx_description
1 polymer ?
#
loop_
_entity_poly.entity_id
_entity_poly.type
_entity_poly.pdbx_seq_one_letter_code
_entity_poly.pdbx_strand_id
1 'polypeptide(L)'
;MHFTSNILKNYFTVILFLSGSFLFAQSHKKPNVIVIYTDDQGAIDLGCYGADDIYSPNIDKLAKEGTRFTQAYVAAPVCAPSRAALLTGRYPQNAELTGNTSAEEGSSGLPAEQHTLAELFRDNGYATGHIGKWHLGMNEASSPNGQGFDYSFGHLRGCIDNYSHFFYWEGPNIHDLYENGKEVFYDGQYFPDLASDKAIDYVKDHKDEPFFMYYAINMPHYPYQPTQKWRDYYKNVEQPRADYAAFISTIDERIGFLMDTLENLGIRENTIIIYQSDNGYSTETRAFGGGGNAGPYRGAKSSLFEGGIRLPTIISWKNNLPENVVNNQFLMNIDWMPTLANLCKLNKIETQIDGIDLSKMIENPKKATERNSGFWKYGKQWVVRKGNWKLIGFPKDTSNKGELNLEEDALFLSNLDEDVSEMVNLASKYPEKVKELTQVFLAWEHGHEEDIPKKVERITNLATNGTIKASTGLHQKYNDANLLIDGKLGYTDYASGQWIGQEGKNLEFIIDLNSIKTIKSVSVNSLINSGNWIFPVNAMEVSFSDDGVKFNSSKDVKREENKTKTENTTEKLTINVDKSSRFIKIKVEGIGNCPKGHPGAGFPAWFFIDEIIVE
;
A
#
# COMPACT_ATOMS: atom_id res chain seq x y z
N MET A 1 15.71 -73.23 63.31
CA MET A 1 16.62 -72.77 62.24
C MET A 1 15.80 -72.59 60.97
N HIS A 2 15.91 -71.40 60.39
CA HIS A 2 15.08 -70.85 59.33
C HIS A 2 15.32 -71.46 57.94
N PHE A 3 14.35 -71.16 57.07
CA PHE A 3 14.37 -71.08 55.61
C PHE A 3 13.81 -72.28 54.84
N THR A 4 12.52 -72.20 54.50
CA THR A 4 11.99 -72.46 53.14
C THR A 4 10.56 -71.95 53.03
N SER A 5 10.41 -70.68 52.65
CA SER A 5 9.16 -70.09 52.18
C SER A 5 9.55 -68.82 51.44
N ASN A 6 9.80 -68.88 50.12
CA ASN A 6 9.81 -67.73 49.21
C ASN A 6 10.17 -68.11 47.75
N ILE A 7 9.48 -69.08 47.14
CA ILE A 7 9.67 -69.38 45.69
C ILE A 7 8.38 -69.23 44.87
N LEU A 8 7.26 -68.81 45.46
CA LEU A 8 5.98 -68.64 44.73
C LEU A 8 5.41 -67.21 44.70
N LYS A 9 6.15 -66.21 45.19
CA LYS A 9 5.72 -64.79 45.17
C LYS A 9 6.43 -63.90 44.15
N ASN A 10 7.33 -64.44 43.32
CA ASN A 10 8.12 -63.62 42.39
C ASN A 10 7.74 -63.71 40.91
N TYR A 11 6.75 -64.55 40.53
CA TYR A 11 6.31 -64.62 39.13
C TYR A 11 5.07 -63.77 38.81
N PHE A 12 4.33 -63.29 39.83
CA PHE A 12 3.19 -62.39 39.61
C PHE A 12 3.54 -60.89 39.58
N THR A 13 4.72 -60.52 40.06
CA THR A 13 5.17 -59.11 40.09
C THR A 13 5.93 -58.70 38.83
N VAL A 14 6.42 -59.66 38.03
CA VAL A 14 7.18 -59.37 36.80
C VAL A 14 6.27 -59.18 35.58
N ILE A 15 5.04 -59.73 35.60
CA ILE A 15 4.05 -59.51 34.52
C ILE A 15 3.29 -58.19 34.71
N LEU A 16 3.22 -57.63 35.94
CA LEU A 16 2.62 -56.31 36.17
C LEU A 16 3.56 -55.12 35.93
N PHE A 17 4.86 -55.36 35.68
CA PHE A 17 5.82 -54.30 35.35
C PHE A 17 6.10 -54.17 33.85
N LEU A 18 5.57 -55.06 33.01
CA LEU A 18 5.70 -54.99 31.56
C LEU A 18 4.47 -54.42 30.84
N SER A 19 3.38 -54.13 31.57
CA SER A 19 2.17 -53.50 31.04
C SER A 19 2.07 -51.99 31.36
N GLY A 20 3.08 -51.39 31.99
CA GLY A 20 3.02 -50.02 32.55
C GLY A 20 3.81 -48.93 31.82
N SER A 21 4.45 -49.21 30.67
CA SER A 21 5.37 -48.25 30.03
C SER A 21 5.21 -48.14 28.50
N PHE A 22 4.00 -48.30 27.99
CA PHE A 22 3.60 -47.61 26.76
C PHE A 22 2.83 -46.34 27.15
N LEU A 23 3.45 -45.49 27.97
CA LEU A 23 3.25 -44.06 27.80
C LEU A 23 3.81 -43.78 26.42
N PHE A 24 2.94 -43.79 25.41
CA PHE A 24 3.20 -43.08 24.18
C PHE A 24 3.61 -41.68 24.62
N ALA A 25 4.92 -41.40 24.60
CA ALA A 25 5.37 -40.05 24.40
C ALA A 25 4.73 -39.67 23.08
N GLN A 26 3.58 -39.01 23.16
CA GLN A 26 2.98 -38.34 22.04
C GLN A 26 4.00 -37.27 21.70
N SER A 27 4.96 -37.63 20.84
CA SER A 27 5.76 -36.70 20.07
C SER A 27 4.76 -35.62 19.68
N HIS A 28 4.95 -34.41 20.21
CA HIS A 28 4.13 -33.28 19.80
C HIS A 28 4.37 -33.15 18.31
N LYS A 29 3.45 -33.70 17.51
CA LYS A 29 3.51 -33.59 16.07
C LYS A 29 3.57 -32.10 15.78
N LYS A 30 4.52 -31.70 14.94
CA LYS A 30 4.58 -30.34 14.41
C LYS A 30 3.19 -30.01 13.84
N PRO A 31 2.60 -28.84 14.16
CA PRO A 31 1.31 -28.47 13.60
C PRO A 31 1.44 -28.22 12.11
N ASN A 32 0.39 -28.48 11.33
CA ASN A 32 0.28 -27.97 9.97
C ASN A 32 -0.04 -26.48 10.02
N VAL A 33 0.29 -25.76 8.96
CA VAL A 33 0.02 -24.32 8.85
C VAL A 33 -0.61 -24.03 7.49
N ILE A 34 -1.76 -23.35 7.51
CA ILE A 34 -2.45 -22.87 6.31
C ILE A 34 -2.63 -21.36 6.43
N VAL A 35 -2.14 -20.63 5.44
CA VAL A 35 -2.41 -19.20 5.28
C VAL A 35 -3.36 -19.03 4.11
N ILE A 36 -4.63 -18.75 4.43
CA ILE A 36 -5.67 -18.39 3.47
C ILE A 36 -5.59 -16.88 3.25
N TYR A 37 -5.30 -16.46 2.03
CA TYR A 37 -5.05 -15.06 1.70
C TYR A 37 -5.95 -14.60 0.54
N THR A 38 -6.91 -13.73 0.83
CA THR A 38 -7.86 -13.20 -0.16
C THR A 38 -7.32 -11.94 -0.85
N ASP A 39 -7.99 -11.53 -1.93
CA ASP A 39 -7.54 -10.47 -2.84
C ASP A 39 -8.63 -9.40 -3.02
N ASP A 40 -8.33 -8.15 -2.66
CA ASP A 40 -9.28 -7.02 -2.68
C ASP A 40 -10.54 -7.21 -1.80
N GLN A 41 -10.41 -7.78 -0.60
CA GLN A 41 -11.54 -7.89 0.33
C GLN A 41 -11.71 -6.64 1.22
N GLY A 42 -12.95 -6.17 1.35
CA GLY A 42 -13.32 -5.07 2.23
C GLY A 42 -13.26 -5.42 3.72
N ALA A 43 -12.94 -4.41 4.53
CA ALA A 43 -12.62 -4.59 5.94
C ALA A 43 -13.75 -5.18 6.79
N ILE A 44 -15.02 -5.02 6.38
CA ILE A 44 -16.18 -5.49 7.13
C ILE A 44 -16.99 -6.58 6.42
N ASP A 45 -16.51 -7.10 5.28
CA ASP A 45 -17.28 -7.95 4.36
C ASP A 45 -17.41 -9.42 4.78
N LEU A 46 -17.54 -9.67 6.07
CA LEU A 46 -17.81 -10.98 6.67
C LEU A 46 -18.81 -10.82 7.81
N GLY A 47 -19.65 -11.83 8.04
CA GLY A 47 -20.60 -11.82 9.16
C GLY A 47 -19.90 -11.60 10.51
N CYS A 48 -18.75 -12.25 10.71
CA CYS A 48 -17.91 -12.07 11.89
C CYS A 48 -17.22 -10.70 11.97
N TYR A 49 -17.30 -9.85 10.94
CA TYR A 49 -16.82 -8.46 10.94
C TYR A 49 -17.94 -7.42 10.87
N GLY A 50 -19.20 -7.85 10.79
CA GLY A 50 -20.37 -6.99 10.86
C GLY A 50 -21.14 -6.81 9.57
N ALA A 51 -20.79 -7.52 8.48
CA ALA A 51 -21.67 -7.58 7.31
C ALA A 51 -22.98 -8.29 7.70
N ASP A 52 -24.10 -7.63 7.45
CA ASP A 52 -25.44 -8.20 7.62
C ASP A 52 -26.02 -8.73 6.30
N ASP A 53 -25.39 -8.35 5.18
CA ASP A 53 -25.81 -8.67 3.83
C ASP A 53 -24.96 -9.76 3.16
N ILE A 54 -23.82 -10.17 3.73
CA ILE A 54 -22.96 -11.24 3.20
C ILE A 54 -23.06 -12.51 4.06
N TYR A 55 -23.35 -13.63 3.41
CA TYR A 55 -23.36 -14.97 3.99
C TYR A 55 -21.98 -15.63 3.90
N SER A 56 -21.28 -15.72 5.04
CA SER A 56 -19.92 -16.29 5.17
C SER A 56 -19.76 -17.25 6.36
N PRO A 57 -20.61 -18.29 6.50
CA PRO A 57 -20.66 -19.11 7.71
C PRO A 57 -19.37 -19.88 8.01
N ASN A 58 -18.57 -20.25 7.00
CA ASN A 58 -17.36 -21.06 7.21
C ASN A 58 -16.22 -20.20 7.77
N ILE A 59 -16.04 -19.00 7.24
CA ILE A 59 -15.08 -18.01 7.77
C ILE A 59 -15.54 -17.50 9.14
N ASP A 60 -16.85 -17.30 9.33
CA ASP A 60 -17.40 -16.94 10.65
C ASP A 60 -17.15 -18.03 11.69
N LYS A 61 -17.23 -19.30 11.28
CA LYS A 61 -16.86 -20.44 12.11
C LYS A 61 -15.37 -20.42 12.47
N LEU A 62 -14.47 -20.09 11.54
CA LEU A 62 -13.03 -19.91 11.84
C LEU A 62 -12.81 -18.84 12.92
N ALA A 63 -13.51 -17.71 12.84
CA ALA A 63 -13.43 -16.67 13.87
C ALA A 63 -13.96 -17.16 15.23
N LYS A 64 -15.03 -17.95 15.23
CA LYS A 64 -15.61 -18.55 16.44
C LYS A 64 -14.69 -19.59 17.08
N GLU A 65 -13.97 -20.37 16.27
CA GLU A 65 -12.96 -21.36 16.70
C GLU A 65 -11.57 -20.73 16.94
N GLY A 66 -11.47 -19.41 17.02
CA GLY A 66 -10.18 -18.75 17.13
C GLY A 66 -10.27 -17.33 17.64
N THR A 67 -9.32 -16.52 17.18
CA THR A 67 -9.23 -15.09 17.49
C THR A 67 -9.39 -14.30 16.20
N ARG A 68 -10.37 -13.39 16.15
CA ARG A 68 -10.46 -12.36 15.11
C ARG A 68 -9.83 -11.06 15.57
N PHE A 69 -9.05 -10.43 14.71
CA PHE A 69 -8.38 -9.16 15.00
C PHE A 69 -9.16 -7.99 14.39
N THR A 70 -9.34 -6.94 15.17
CA THR A 70 -9.97 -5.70 14.69
C THR A 70 -8.95 -4.62 14.36
N GLN A 71 -7.66 -4.79 14.70
CA GLN A 71 -6.57 -3.87 14.39
C GLN A 71 -5.39 -4.59 13.72
N ALA A 72 -5.70 -5.38 12.70
CA ALA A 72 -4.71 -6.07 11.88
C ALA A 72 -4.52 -5.37 10.54
N TYR A 73 -3.27 -5.20 10.15
CA TYR A 73 -2.88 -4.40 9.00
C TYR A 73 -2.02 -5.17 8.03
N VAL A 74 -2.07 -4.78 6.76
CA VAL A 74 -1.08 -5.17 5.75
C VAL A 74 -0.05 -4.07 5.57
N ALA A 75 1.19 -4.42 5.25
CA ALA A 75 2.29 -3.46 5.09
C ALA A 75 2.23 -2.64 3.78
N ALA A 76 1.28 -2.92 2.88
CA ALA A 76 1.06 -2.15 1.67
C ALA A 76 -0.42 -2.14 1.26
N PRO A 77 -0.91 -1.09 0.58
CA PRO A 77 -2.31 -0.98 0.15
C PRO A 77 -2.58 -1.64 -1.20
N VAL A 78 -1.67 -2.52 -1.67
CA VAL A 78 -1.72 -3.20 -2.98
C VAL A 78 -1.07 -4.59 -2.92
N CYS A 79 -1.46 -5.45 -3.86
CA CYS A 79 -1.25 -6.89 -3.83
C CYS A 79 0.21 -7.34 -3.66
N ALA A 80 1.10 -7.10 -4.64
CA ALA A 80 2.44 -7.73 -4.65
C ALA A 80 3.31 -7.28 -3.46
N PRO A 81 3.40 -5.97 -3.15
CA PRO A 81 4.12 -5.50 -1.97
C PRO A 81 3.59 -6.08 -0.65
N SER A 82 2.27 -6.24 -0.53
CA SER A 82 1.65 -6.83 0.66
C SER A 82 1.96 -8.32 0.81
N ARG A 83 1.94 -9.06 -0.30
CA ARG A 83 2.31 -10.49 -0.36
C ARG A 83 3.78 -10.72 -0.05
N ALA A 84 4.67 -9.88 -0.60
CA ALA A 84 6.10 -9.90 -0.25
C ALA A 84 6.30 -9.68 1.25
N ALA A 85 5.57 -8.72 1.83
CA ALA A 85 5.68 -8.42 3.24
C ALA A 85 5.20 -9.58 4.14
N LEU A 86 4.08 -10.22 3.79
CA LEU A 86 3.60 -11.42 4.48
C LEU A 86 4.63 -12.54 4.44
N LEU A 87 5.16 -12.85 3.26
CA LEU A 87 6.04 -14.01 3.07
C LEU A 87 7.44 -13.79 3.63
N THR A 88 7.95 -12.57 3.68
CA THR A 88 9.32 -12.29 4.15
C THR A 88 9.39 -11.78 5.59
N GLY A 89 8.26 -11.38 6.17
CA GLY A 89 8.26 -10.68 7.46
C GLY A 89 8.93 -9.30 7.40
N ARG A 90 9.05 -8.69 6.22
CA ARG A 90 9.74 -7.42 5.99
C ARG A 90 8.79 -6.37 5.42
N TYR A 91 9.04 -5.10 5.69
CA TYR A 91 8.37 -4.03 4.97
C TYR A 91 8.67 -4.14 3.46
N PRO A 92 7.76 -3.71 2.57
CA PRO A 92 7.97 -3.79 1.12
C PRO A 92 9.29 -3.17 0.64
N GLN A 93 9.76 -2.12 1.31
CA GLN A 93 11.02 -1.44 1.01
C GLN A 93 12.23 -2.34 1.33
N ASN A 94 12.14 -3.10 2.42
CA ASN A 94 13.16 -4.06 2.87
C ASN A 94 13.08 -5.41 2.17
N ALA A 95 11.90 -5.77 1.66
CA ALA A 95 11.70 -6.90 0.75
C ALA A 95 12.06 -6.57 -0.71
N GLU A 96 12.41 -5.30 -0.97
CA GLU A 96 12.77 -4.76 -2.29
C GLU A 96 11.67 -4.91 -3.36
N LEU A 97 10.40 -4.96 -2.93
CA LEU A 97 9.24 -5.01 -3.81
C LEU A 97 8.18 -3.98 -3.37
N THR A 98 8.35 -2.75 -3.83
CA THR A 98 7.50 -1.60 -3.43
C THR A 98 6.32 -1.33 -4.35
N GLY A 99 6.23 -2.02 -5.49
CA GLY A 99 5.14 -1.93 -6.46
C GLY A 99 4.70 -3.30 -6.98
N ASN A 100 3.62 -3.33 -7.76
CA ASN A 100 3.19 -4.55 -8.45
C ASN A 100 4.21 -4.94 -9.52
N THR A 101 4.39 -6.25 -9.71
CA THR A 101 5.35 -6.81 -10.66
C THR A 101 4.89 -6.62 -12.11
N SER A 102 5.84 -6.59 -13.04
CA SER A 102 5.55 -6.50 -14.48
C SER A 102 4.84 -7.77 -14.97
N ALA A 103 3.91 -7.59 -15.91
CA ALA A 103 3.23 -8.69 -16.59
C ALA A 103 4.07 -9.36 -17.70
N GLU A 104 5.24 -8.80 -18.01
CA GLU A 104 6.15 -9.37 -19.00
C GLU A 104 6.69 -10.74 -18.55
N GLU A 105 6.78 -11.69 -19.50
CA GLU A 105 7.34 -13.01 -19.22
C GLU A 105 8.81 -12.90 -18.77
N GLY A 106 9.19 -13.65 -17.75
CA GLY A 106 10.53 -13.58 -17.16
C GLY A 106 10.79 -12.30 -16.35
N SER A 107 9.76 -11.51 -16.04
CA SER A 107 9.90 -10.35 -15.16
C SER A 107 10.46 -10.75 -13.80
N SER A 108 11.36 -9.91 -13.29
CA SER A 108 11.80 -9.98 -11.90
C SER A 108 10.66 -9.61 -10.96
N GLY A 109 10.68 -10.17 -9.76
CA GLY A 109 9.80 -9.76 -8.67
C GLY A 109 10.54 -9.79 -7.36
N LEU A 110 10.07 -10.60 -6.40
CA LEU A 110 10.74 -10.78 -5.12
C LEU A 110 12.17 -11.29 -5.37
N PRO A 111 13.21 -10.63 -4.84
CA PRO A 111 14.59 -11.09 -5.00
C PRO A 111 14.81 -12.48 -4.40
N ALA A 112 15.73 -13.24 -4.98
CA ALA A 112 16.05 -14.61 -4.56
C ALA A 112 16.72 -14.66 -3.18
N GLU A 113 17.32 -13.54 -2.76
CA GLU A 113 18.01 -13.39 -1.48
C GLU A 113 17.03 -13.20 -0.31
N GLN A 114 15.76 -12.93 -0.59
CA GLN A 114 14.73 -12.82 0.44
C GLN A 114 14.35 -14.22 0.92
N HIS A 115 14.48 -14.49 2.22
CA HIS A 115 14.05 -15.76 2.81
C HIS A 115 12.55 -15.71 3.09
N THR A 116 11.80 -16.63 2.50
CA THR A 116 10.33 -16.65 2.64
C THR A 116 9.84 -17.56 3.77
N LEU A 117 8.57 -17.42 4.12
CA LEU A 117 7.83 -18.34 4.99
C LEU A 117 7.94 -19.78 4.48
N ALA A 118 7.85 -20.00 3.16
CA ALA A 118 7.96 -21.33 2.58
C ALA A 118 9.34 -21.92 2.87
N GLU A 119 10.41 -21.16 2.61
CA GLU A 119 11.77 -21.62 2.89
C GLU A 119 11.99 -21.86 4.38
N LEU A 120 11.51 -20.96 5.24
CA LEU A 120 11.56 -21.14 6.69
C LEU A 120 10.89 -22.46 7.13
N PHE A 121 9.71 -22.79 6.59
CA PHE A 121 9.02 -24.04 6.92
C PHE A 121 9.75 -25.25 6.31
N ARG A 122 10.19 -25.18 5.05
CA ARG A 122 10.94 -26.23 4.36
C ARG A 122 12.24 -26.58 5.08
N ASP A 123 13.02 -25.58 5.48
CA ASP A 123 14.27 -25.73 6.24
C ASP A 123 14.03 -26.38 7.62
N ASN A 124 12.78 -26.36 8.09
CA ASN A 124 12.34 -27.01 9.33
C ASN A 124 11.60 -28.33 9.08
N GLY A 125 11.70 -28.91 7.88
CA GLY A 125 11.20 -30.25 7.55
C GLY A 125 9.69 -30.31 7.35
N TYR A 126 9.10 -29.24 6.80
CA TYR A 126 7.72 -29.23 6.32
C TYR A 126 7.68 -29.40 4.81
N ALA A 127 6.66 -30.07 4.30
CA ALA A 127 6.27 -29.93 2.90
C ALA A 127 5.66 -28.54 2.66
N THR A 128 5.92 -27.93 1.51
CA THR A 128 5.46 -26.57 1.21
C THR A 128 4.64 -26.47 -0.09
N GLY A 129 3.46 -25.85 0.00
CA GLY A 129 2.52 -25.75 -1.10
C GLY A 129 2.03 -24.32 -1.33
N HIS A 130 2.09 -23.85 -2.57
CA HIS A 130 1.45 -22.62 -3.03
C HIS A 130 0.25 -22.96 -3.92
N ILE A 131 -0.92 -22.39 -3.62
CA ILE A 131 -2.12 -22.52 -4.44
C ILE A 131 -2.73 -21.13 -4.65
N GLY A 132 -2.87 -20.69 -5.90
CA GLY A 132 -3.56 -19.44 -6.23
C GLY A 132 -2.69 -18.37 -6.90
N LYS A 133 -2.91 -17.11 -6.53
CA LYS A 133 -2.22 -15.93 -7.05
C LYS A 133 -0.85 -15.78 -6.41
N TRP A 134 0.19 -15.78 -7.25
CA TRP A 134 1.55 -15.50 -6.83
C TRP A 134 1.85 -14.00 -6.82
N HIS A 135 1.92 -13.36 -7.99
CA HIS A 135 2.16 -11.93 -8.19
C HIS A 135 3.51 -11.39 -7.68
N LEU A 136 4.47 -12.26 -7.41
CA LEU A 136 5.80 -11.91 -6.89
C LEU A 136 6.93 -12.15 -7.90
N GLY A 137 6.61 -12.17 -9.19
CA GLY A 137 7.57 -12.33 -10.28
C GLY A 137 7.36 -13.61 -11.09
N MET A 138 7.95 -13.64 -12.27
CA MET A 138 7.74 -14.71 -13.25
C MET A 138 9.02 -15.45 -13.63
N ASN A 139 10.20 -14.91 -13.33
CA ASN A 139 11.44 -15.63 -13.59
C ASN A 139 11.63 -16.81 -12.63
N GLU A 140 12.55 -17.72 -12.96
CA GLU A 140 12.81 -18.93 -12.17
C GLU A 140 13.06 -18.62 -10.68
N ALA A 141 13.89 -17.61 -10.40
CA ALA A 141 14.30 -17.24 -9.05
C ALA A 141 13.21 -16.55 -8.20
N SER A 142 12.23 -15.91 -8.86
CA SER A 142 11.09 -15.23 -8.22
C SER A 142 9.79 -16.01 -8.34
N SER A 143 9.80 -17.18 -9.00
CA SER A 143 8.67 -18.11 -9.06
C SER A 143 8.38 -18.74 -7.70
N PRO A 144 7.18 -19.30 -7.46
CA PRO A 144 6.88 -19.99 -6.21
C PRO A 144 7.90 -21.09 -5.88
N ASN A 145 8.29 -21.90 -6.86
CA ASN A 145 9.26 -22.97 -6.66
C ASN A 145 10.68 -22.45 -6.38
N GLY A 146 11.06 -21.32 -6.99
CA GLY A 146 12.31 -20.62 -6.67
C GLY A 146 12.32 -19.99 -5.28
N GLN A 147 11.15 -19.75 -4.70
CA GLN A 147 10.94 -19.05 -3.44
C GLN A 147 10.46 -19.97 -2.30
N GLY A 148 10.80 -21.25 -2.40
CA GLY A 148 10.67 -22.18 -1.28
C GLY A 148 9.57 -23.22 -1.39
N PHE A 149 8.64 -23.11 -2.35
CA PHE A 149 7.50 -24.01 -2.44
C PHE A 149 7.83 -25.29 -3.23
N ASP A 150 7.64 -26.46 -2.60
CA ASP A 150 7.84 -27.78 -3.23
C ASP A 150 6.74 -28.06 -4.26
N TYR A 151 5.52 -27.62 -3.98
CA TYR A 151 4.37 -27.69 -4.88
C TYR A 151 3.81 -26.29 -5.17
N SER A 152 3.45 -26.03 -6.43
CA SER A 152 2.76 -24.80 -6.82
C SER A 152 1.71 -25.05 -7.89
N PHE A 153 0.50 -24.53 -7.68
CA PHE A 153 -0.55 -24.43 -8.70
C PHE A 153 -1.18 -23.05 -8.70
N GLY A 154 -1.23 -22.37 -9.85
CA GLY A 154 -1.94 -21.11 -9.96
C GLY A 154 -1.32 -20.15 -10.98
N HIS A 155 -1.61 -18.87 -10.80
CA HIS A 155 -1.25 -17.83 -11.76
C HIS A 155 -0.17 -16.90 -11.24
N LEU A 156 0.71 -16.43 -12.12
CA LEU A 156 1.92 -15.69 -11.73
C LEU A 156 1.73 -14.18 -11.74
N ARG A 157 0.79 -13.66 -12.54
CA ARG A 157 0.49 -12.23 -12.67
C ARG A 157 -0.58 -11.78 -11.67
N GLY A 158 -0.91 -10.49 -11.75
CA GLY A 158 -1.81 -9.84 -10.81
C GLY A 158 -3.28 -10.25 -10.88
N CYS A 159 -3.77 -10.81 -11.99
CA CYS A 159 -5.16 -11.24 -12.14
C CYS A 159 -5.34 -12.19 -13.33
N ILE A 160 -6.41 -12.98 -13.33
CA ILE A 160 -6.85 -13.79 -14.46
C ILE A 160 -8.37 -13.77 -14.57
N ASP A 161 -8.91 -14.03 -15.75
CA ASP A 161 -10.31 -14.44 -15.90
C ASP A 161 -10.48 -15.88 -15.37
N ASN A 162 -11.52 -16.15 -14.58
CA ASN A 162 -11.63 -17.41 -13.84
C ASN A 162 -12.04 -18.62 -14.70
N TYR A 163 -12.28 -18.47 -16.00
CA TYR A 163 -12.65 -19.60 -16.87
C TYR A 163 -11.64 -19.81 -18.01
N SER A 164 -11.15 -18.73 -18.58
CA SER A 164 -10.12 -18.79 -19.61
C SER A 164 -8.72 -18.90 -19.01
N HIS A 165 -8.50 -18.40 -17.79
CA HIS A 165 -7.19 -18.29 -17.14
C HIS A 165 -6.23 -17.31 -17.82
N PHE A 166 -6.78 -16.33 -18.56
CA PHE A 166 -5.98 -15.29 -19.20
C PHE A 166 -5.87 -14.07 -18.30
N PHE A 167 -4.64 -13.56 -18.18
CA PHE A 167 -4.38 -12.21 -17.73
C PHE A 167 -4.96 -11.21 -18.74
N TYR A 168 -5.73 -10.24 -18.22
CA TYR A 168 -6.52 -9.32 -19.05
C TYR A 168 -6.26 -7.83 -18.75
N TRP A 169 -5.27 -7.51 -17.91
CA TRP A 169 -5.01 -6.12 -17.50
C TRP A 169 -4.40 -5.27 -18.63
N GLU A 170 -3.41 -5.85 -19.30
CA GLU A 170 -2.66 -5.22 -20.39
C GLU A 170 -2.75 -6.10 -21.63
N GLY A 171 -2.97 -5.48 -22.77
CA GLY A 171 -3.11 -6.18 -24.04
C GLY A 171 -1.76 -6.51 -24.68
N PRO A 172 -1.64 -7.62 -25.42
CA PRO A 172 -2.67 -8.64 -25.64
C PRO A 172 -2.93 -9.48 -24.37
N ASN A 173 -4.11 -10.10 -24.26
CA ASN A 173 -4.38 -11.06 -23.19
C ASN A 173 -3.42 -12.26 -23.31
N ILE A 174 -2.89 -12.74 -22.18
CA ILE A 174 -1.89 -13.82 -22.13
C ILE A 174 -2.38 -14.89 -21.17
N HIS A 175 -2.28 -16.16 -21.53
CA HIS A 175 -2.61 -17.27 -20.64
C HIS A 175 -1.65 -17.29 -19.44
N ASP A 176 -2.18 -17.53 -18.24
CA ASP A 176 -1.42 -17.39 -16.99
C ASP A 176 -1.84 -18.45 -15.97
N LEU A 177 -1.65 -19.73 -16.27
CA LEU A 177 -1.89 -20.82 -15.33
C LEU A 177 -0.77 -21.85 -15.39
N TYR A 178 -0.20 -22.18 -14.22
CA TYR A 178 0.99 -23.01 -14.09
C TYR A 178 0.85 -24.03 -12.98
N GLU A 179 1.45 -25.21 -13.19
CA GLU A 179 1.67 -26.23 -12.18
C GLU A 179 3.16 -26.60 -12.15
N ASN A 180 3.83 -26.36 -11.02
CA ASN A 180 5.27 -26.56 -10.83
C ASN A 180 6.12 -25.97 -11.97
N GLY A 181 5.87 -24.70 -12.28
CA GLY A 181 6.58 -23.94 -13.32
C GLY A 181 6.23 -24.32 -14.76
N LYS A 182 5.34 -25.29 -14.99
CA LYS A 182 4.87 -25.67 -16.32
C LYS A 182 3.52 -25.05 -16.57
N GLU A 183 3.36 -24.40 -17.73
CA GLU A 183 2.06 -23.90 -18.16
C GLU A 183 1.08 -25.07 -18.37
N VAL A 184 -0.15 -24.91 -17.89
CA VAL A 184 -1.20 -25.94 -17.93
C VAL A 184 -2.54 -25.35 -18.35
N PHE A 185 -3.28 -26.05 -19.20
CA PHE A 185 -4.53 -25.56 -19.79
C PHE A 185 -5.73 -26.32 -19.23
N TYR A 186 -6.67 -25.58 -18.65
CA TYR A 186 -7.91 -26.09 -18.08
C TYR A 186 -9.12 -25.35 -18.69
N ASP A 187 -9.19 -25.27 -20.01
CA ASP A 187 -10.15 -24.44 -20.76
C ASP A 187 -11.59 -24.58 -20.27
N GLY A 188 -12.18 -23.46 -19.83
CA GLY A 188 -13.58 -23.39 -19.39
C GLY A 188 -13.85 -23.99 -18.02
N GLN A 189 -12.85 -24.54 -17.34
CA GLN A 189 -12.97 -24.93 -15.94
C GLN A 189 -12.81 -23.69 -15.05
N TYR A 190 -13.51 -23.69 -13.92
CA TYR A 190 -13.57 -22.54 -13.05
C TYR A 190 -12.39 -22.53 -12.07
N PHE A 191 -11.52 -21.53 -12.16
CA PHE A 191 -10.28 -21.42 -11.38
C PHE A 191 -10.48 -21.57 -9.86
N PRO A 192 -11.48 -20.95 -9.20
CA PRO A 192 -11.71 -21.15 -7.78
C PRO A 192 -12.02 -22.59 -7.37
N ASP A 193 -12.66 -23.37 -8.25
CA ASP A 193 -12.89 -24.79 -8.00
C ASP A 193 -11.58 -25.57 -8.17
N LEU A 194 -10.80 -25.29 -9.22
CA LEU A 194 -9.47 -25.89 -9.41
C LEU A 194 -8.55 -25.62 -8.22
N ALA A 195 -8.47 -24.36 -7.76
CA ALA A 195 -7.65 -23.98 -6.62
C ALA A 195 -8.11 -24.66 -5.33
N SER A 196 -9.43 -24.75 -5.10
CA SER A 196 -9.99 -25.46 -3.95
C SER A 196 -9.66 -26.95 -3.99
N ASP A 197 -9.80 -27.60 -5.14
CA ASP A 197 -9.50 -29.03 -5.31
C ASP A 197 -8.00 -29.29 -5.08
N LYS A 198 -7.11 -28.47 -5.64
CA LYS A 198 -5.66 -28.59 -5.41
C LYS A 198 -5.27 -28.38 -3.94
N ALA A 199 -5.90 -27.44 -3.23
CA ALA A 199 -5.66 -27.25 -1.81
C ALA A 199 -6.11 -28.48 -0.98
N ILE A 200 -7.27 -29.04 -1.31
CA ILE A 200 -7.80 -30.26 -0.67
C ILE A 200 -6.89 -31.46 -0.93
N ASP A 201 -6.44 -31.65 -2.18
CA ASP A 201 -5.56 -32.76 -2.55
C ASP A 201 -4.19 -32.62 -1.90
N TYR A 202 -3.61 -31.40 -1.86
CA TYR A 202 -2.37 -31.13 -1.14
C TYR A 202 -2.46 -31.54 0.33
N VAL A 203 -3.55 -31.21 1.01
CA VAL A 203 -3.77 -31.60 2.42
C VAL A 203 -3.92 -33.12 2.57
N LYS A 204 -4.62 -33.80 1.66
CA LYS A 204 -4.76 -35.27 1.70
C LYS A 204 -3.42 -35.98 1.53
N ASP A 205 -2.61 -35.50 0.59
CA ASP A 205 -1.32 -36.10 0.23
C ASP A 205 -0.30 -35.96 1.38
N HIS A 206 -0.36 -34.85 2.12
CA HIS A 206 0.56 -34.55 3.22
C HIS A 206 -0.02 -34.81 4.61
N LYS A 207 -1.18 -35.47 4.74
CA LYS A 207 -1.85 -35.64 6.05
C LYS A 207 -1.01 -36.35 7.13
N ASP A 208 0.00 -37.12 6.72
CA ASP A 208 0.86 -37.91 7.61
C ASP A 208 2.18 -37.21 7.97
N GLU A 209 2.45 -36.03 7.41
CA GLU A 209 3.63 -35.20 7.66
C GLU A 209 3.26 -33.72 7.89
N PRO A 210 4.11 -32.89 8.51
CA PRO A 210 3.78 -31.49 8.70
C PRO A 210 3.89 -30.72 7.37
N PHE A 211 2.92 -29.85 7.10
CA PHE A 211 2.92 -29.02 5.89
C PHE A 211 2.64 -27.55 6.16
N PHE A 212 3.20 -26.69 5.30
CA PHE A 212 2.85 -25.29 5.16
C PHE A 212 2.16 -25.07 3.81
N MET A 213 0.98 -24.47 3.83
CA MET A 213 0.22 -24.15 2.63
C MET A 213 -0.09 -22.66 2.58
N TYR A 214 0.38 -21.99 1.54
CA TYR A 214 -0.04 -20.64 1.19
C TYR A 214 -1.16 -20.72 0.15
N TYR A 215 -2.40 -20.61 0.62
CA TYR A 215 -3.61 -20.65 -0.21
C TYR A 215 -4.08 -19.23 -0.53
N ALA A 216 -3.51 -18.68 -1.60
CA ALA A 216 -3.61 -17.29 -1.99
C ALA A 216 -4.69 -17.06 -3.04
N ILE A 217 -5.95 -17.11 -2.63
CA ILE A 217 -7.10 -17.04 -3.53
C ILE A 217 -7.18 -15.65 -4.18
N ASN A 218 -7.40 -15.60 -5.50
CA ASN A 218 -7.58 -14.37 -6.28
C ASN A 218 -8.97 -13.71 -6.10
N MET A 219 -9.71 -14.07 -5.06
CA MET A 219 -11.08 -13.61 -4.82
C MET A 219 -11.13 -12.76 -3.54
N PRO A 220 -11.98 -11.71 -3.49
CA PRO A 220 -12.96 -11.29 -4.48
C PRO A 220 -12.45 -10.42 -5.64
N HIS A 221 -11.14 -10.29 -5.92
CA HIS A 221 -10.64 -9.48 -7.05
C HIS A 221 -11.39 -9.80 -8.35
N TYR A 222 -11.80 -8.76 -9.06
CA TYR A 222 -12.57 -8.87 -10.30
C TYR A 222 -11.81 -9.67 -11.39
N PRO A 223 -12.48 -10.18 -12.45
CA PRO A 223 -13.90 -10.09 -12.75
C PRO A 223 -14.76 -10.86 -11.74
N TYR A 224 -15.84 -10.24 -11.25
CA TYR A 224 -16.76 -10.91 -10.32
C TYR A 224 -17.52 -12.02 -11.06
N GLN A 225 -17.08 -13.25 -10.86
CA GLN A 225 -17.64 -14.43 -11.52
C GLN A 225 -18.09 -15.47 -10.48
N PRO A 226 -19.04 -15.14 -9.59
CA PRO A 226 -19.56 -16.08 -8.58
C PRO A 226 -20.25 -17.29 -9.19
N THR A 227 -20.53 -18.33 -8.39
CA THR A 227 -21.36 -19.45 -8.87
C THR A 227 -22.82 -19.03 -9.06
N GLN A 228 -23.57 -19.80 -9.85
CA GLN A 228 -24.99 -19.52 -10.07
C GLN A 228 -25.81 -19.54 -8.77
N LYS A 229 -25.49 -20.47 -7.85
CA LYS A 229 -26.13 -20.56 -6.53
C LYS A 229 -26.08 -19.23 -5.79
N TRP A 230 -24.91 -18.59 -5.74
CA TRP A 230 -24.74 -17.34 -5.02
C TRP A 230 -25.28 -16.14 -5.79
N ARG A 231 -25.20 -16.12 -7.13
CA ARG A 231 -25.92 -15.12 -7.94
C ARG A 231 -27.41 -15.12 -7.63
N ASP A 232 -28.04 -16.29 -7.60
CA ASP A 232 -29.47 -16.42 -7.33
C ASP A 232 -29.84 -15.99 -5.90
N TYR A 233 -28.95 -16.24 -4.93
CA TYR A 233 -29.12 -15.82 -3.54
C TYR A 233 -29.11 -14.30 -3.39
N TYR A 234 -28.21 -13.60 -4.09
CA TYR A 234 -28.04 -12.15 -4.01
C TYR A 234 -28.77 -11.35 -5.08
N LYS A 235 -29.67 -11.97 -5.86
CA LYS A 235 -30.37 -11.31 -6.99
C LYS A 235 -31.18 -10.05 -6.64
N ASN A 236 -31.48 -9.83 -5.37
CA ASN A 236 -32.23 -8.67 -4.87
C ASN A 236 -31.33 -7.61 -4.20
N VAL A 237 -30.01 -7.84 -4.15
CA VAL A 237 -29.02 -6.85 -3.69
C VAL A 237 -28.65 -5.96 -4.88
N GLU A 238 -28.35 -4.69 -4.63
CA GLU A 238 -27.98 -3.75 -5.68
C GLU A 238 -26.57 -4.04 -6.22
N GLN A 239 -26.36 -3.85 -7.52
CA GLN A 239 -25.02 -3.96 -8.13
C GLN A 239 -24.19 -2.69 -7.87
N PRO A 240 -22.86 -2.79 -7.70
CA PRO A 240 -22.03 -4.00 -7.83
C PRO A 240 -21.90 -4.84 -6.54
N ARG A 241 -22.57 -4.45 -5.44
CA ARG A 241 -22.52 -5.17 -4.16
C ARG A 241 -22.99 -6.62 -4.28
N ALA A 242 -24.03 -6.88 -5.08
CA ALA A 242 -24.57 -8.22 -5.27
C ALA A 242 -23.54 -9.20 -5.86
N ASP A 243 -22.86 -8.84 -6.95
CA ASP A 243 -21.84 -9.70 -7.56
C ASP A 243 -20.64 -9.92 -6.62
N TYR A 244 -20.20 -8.86 -5.93
CA TYR A 244 -19.13 -8.95 -4.94
C TYR A 244 -19.50 -9.86 -3.76
N ALA A 245 -20.69 -9.68 -3.16
CA ALA A 245 -21.20 -10.51 -2.05
C ALA A 245 -21.35 -11.98 -2.47
N ALA A 246 -21.86 -12.22 -3.68
CA ALA A 246 -21.94 -13.55 -4.26
C ALA A 246 -20.56 -14.20 -4.42
N PHE A 247 -19.53 -13.41 -4.71
CA PHE A 247 -18.18 -13.91 -4.89
C PHE A 247 -17.50 -14.24 -3.56
N ILE A 248 -17.74 -13.44 -2.51
CA ILE A 248 -17.35 -13.77 -1.13
C ILE A 248 -18.01 -15.07 -0.66
N SER A 249 -19.33 -15.24 -0.83
CA SER A 249 -19.99 -16.49 -0.44
C SER A 249 -19.54 -17.69 -1.28
N THR A 250 -19.14 -17.46 -2.53
CA THR A 250 -18.53 -18.49 -3.38
C THR A 250 -17.25 -19.00 -2.72
N ILE A 251 -16.34 -18.11 -2.29
CA ILE A 251 -15.08 -18.55 -1.68
C ILE A 251 -15.27 -19.10 -0.26
N ASP A 252 -16.19 -18.55 0.52
CA ASP A 252 -16.54 -19.10 1.85
C ASP A 252 -16.94 -20.59 1.75
N GLU A 253 -17.75 -20.94 0.74
CA GLU A 253 -18.14 -22.34 0.50
C GLU A 253 -16.95 -23.26 0.18
N ARG A 254 -15.98 -22.80 -0.63
CA ARG A 254 -14.76 -23.58 -0.95
C ARG A 254 -13.85 -23.73 0.27
N ILE A 255 -13.73 -22.67 1.07
CA ILE A 255 -13.04 -22.75 2.37
C ILE A 255 -13.75 -23.77 3.26
N GLY A 256 -15.08 -23.82 3.26
CA GLY A 256 -15.87 -24.87 3.92
C GLY A 256 -15.43 -26.29 3.52
N PHE A 257 -15.24 -26.56 2.23
CA PHE A 257 -14.79 -27.88 1.76
C PHE A 257 -13.38 -28.24 2.27
N LEU A 258 -12.47 -27.28 2.32
CA LEU A 258 -11.14 -27.46 2.91
C LEU A 258 -11.25 -27.76 4.41
N MET A 259 -12.07 -27.00 5.14
CA MET A 259 -12.30 -27.19 6.57
C MET A 259 -12.90 -28.56 6.89
N ASP A 260 -13.92 -28.98 6.14
CA ASP A 260 -14.54 -30.30 6.27
C ASP A 260 -13.54 -31.42 5.96
N THR A 261 -12.66 -31.22 4.99
CA THR A 261 -11.57 -32.17 4.68
C THR A 261 -10.63 -32.33 5.88
N LEU A 262 -10.17 -31.23 6.49
CA LEU A 262 -9.30 -31.28 7.66
C LEU A 262 -9.94 -32.00 8.86
N GLU A 263 -11.24 -31.80 9.06
CA GLU A 263 -12.02 -32.49 10.10
C GLU A 263 -12.16 -33.99 9.80
N ASN A 264 -12.52 -34.34 8.56
CA ASN A 264 -12.68 -35.73 8.11
C ASN A 264 -11.36 -36.53 8.15
N LEU A 265 -10.23 -35.87 7.90
CA LEU A 265 -8.90 -36.45 8.04
C LEU A 265 -8.40 -36.51 9.49
N GLY A 266 -9.10 -35.87 10.44
CA GLY A 266 -8.72 -35.84 11.85
C GLY A 266 -7.48 -35.01 12.16
N ILE A 267 -7.13 -34.05 11.30
CA ILE A 267 -5.91 -33.22 11.43
C ILE A 267 -6.21 -31.75 11.76
N ARG A 268 -7.49 -31.36 11.84
CA ARG A 268 -7.91 -29.98 12.13
C ARG A 268 -7.36 -29.42 13.44
N GLU A 269 -7.34 -30.21 14.51
CA GLU A 269 -6.81 -29.78 15.83
C GLU A 269 -5.29 -29.61 15.83
N ASN A 270 -4.59 -30.24 14.88
CA ASN A 270 -3.16 -30.08 14.66
C ASN A 270 -2.87 -29.13 13.47
N THR A 271 -3.79 -28.24 13.12
CA THR A 271 -3.62 -27.29 11.99
C THR A 271 -3.91 -25.87 12.45
N ILE A 272 -2.91 -24.99 12.30
CA ILE A 272 -3.03 -23.54 12.45
C ILE A 272 -3.57 -22.99 11.12
N ILE A 273 -4.62 -22.18 11.19
CA ILE A 273 -5.20 -21.50 10.02
C ILE A 273 -5.16 -20.00 10.26
N ILE A 274 -4.51 -19.29 9.34
CA ILE A 274 -4.57 -17.83 9.23
C ILE A 274 -5.51 -17.49 8.08
N TYR A 275 -6.45 -16.57 8.29
CA TYR A 275 -7.23 -15.94 7.22
C TYR A 275 -6.90 -14.45 7.21
N GLN A 276 -6.53 -13.88 6.06
CA GLN A 276 -6.31 -12.44 5.93
C GLN A 276 -6.52 -11.98 4.46
N SER A 277 -6.83 -10.70 4.22
CA SER A 277 -6.83 -10.09 2.87
C SER A 277 -5.50 -9.41 2.55
N ASP A 278 -5.15 -9.29 1.27
CA ASP A 278 -3.90 -8.65 0.81
C ASP A 278 -3.93 -7.12 0.85
N ASN A 279 -5.07 -6.51 0.55
CA ASN A 279 -5.33 -5.08 0.65
C ASN A 279 -6.85 -4.83 0.78
N GLY A 280 -7.24 -3.58 0.94
CA GLY A 280 -8.65 -3.17 0.90
C GLY A 280 -9.29 -3.43 -0.46
N TYR A 281 -10.63 -3.44 -0.49
CA TYR A 281 -11.40 -3.66 -1.71
C TYR A 281 -11.07 -2.65 -2.82
N SER A 282 -11.24 -3.06 -4.07
CA SER A 282 -11.04 -2.19 -5.22
C SER A 282 -12.25 -1.28 -5.47
N THR A 283 -11.98 -0.04 -5.86
CA THR A 283 -12.96 0.94 -6.37
C THR A 283 -12.73 1.24 -7.86
N GLU A 284 -11.93 0.40 -8.54
CA GLU A 284 -11.54 0.61 -9.93
C GLU A 284 -12.73 0.42 -10.88
N THR A 285 -12.65 1.03 -12.06
CA THR A 285 -13.71 0.95 -13.08
C THR A 285 -13.98 -0.48 -13.54
N ARG A 286 -12.95 -1.34 -13.59
CA ARG A 286 -13.08 -2.77 -13.91
C ARG A 286 -13.74 -3.60 -12.80
N ALA A 287 -13.77 -3.08 -11.59
CA ALA A 287 -14.57 -3.58 -10.48
C ALA A 287 -15.98 -2.95 -10.48
N PHE A 288 -16.40 -2.27 -11.56
CA PHE A 288 -17.65 -1.50 -11.62
C PHE A 288 -17.78 -0.44 -10.51
N GLY A 289 -16.65 0.13 -10.07
CA GLY A 289 -16.61 1.08 -8.95
C GLY A 289 -16.58 0.41 -7.57
N GLY A 290 -16.56 -0.92 -7.49
CA GLY A 290 -16.32 -1.69 -6.28
C GLY A 290 -17.44 -2.66 -5.94
N GLY A 291 -17.88 -2.66 -4.70
CA GLY A 291 -18.83 -3.65 -4.15
C GLY A 291 -18.40 -4.16 -2.79
N GLY A 292 -17.12 -4.04 -2.46
CA GLY A 292 -16.64 -4.22 -1.10
C GLY A 292 -17.01 -3.06 -0.17
N ASN A 293 -16.94 -3.32 1.13
CA ASN A 293 -17.27 -2.37 2.17
C ASN A 293 -16.19 -2.38 3.27
N ALA A 294 -15.64 -1.19 3.56
CA ALA A 294 -14.72 -0.99 4.67
C ALA A 294 -15.40 -0.42 5.94
N GLY A 295 -16.73 -0.34 5.96
CA GLY A 295 -17.50 0.12 7.11
C GLY A 295 -17.19 1.59 7.45
N PRO A 296 -16.79 1.92 8.69
CA PRO A 296 -16.44 3.29 9.03
C PRO A 296 -15.09 3.72 8.44
N TYR A 297 -14.21 2.78 8.06
CA TYR A 297 -12.85 3.10 7.65
C TYR A 297 -12.82 3.83 6.29
N ARG A 298 -12.05 4.92 6.22
CA ARG A 298 -11.82 5.70 4.99
C ARG A 298 -10.76 5.05 4.11
N GLY A 299 -10.87 5.25 2.80
CA GLY A 299 -9.97 4.67 1.80
C GLY A 299 -10.36 3.25 1.38
N ALA A 300 -9.73 2.80 0.31
CA ALA A 300 -9.87 1.48 -0.30
C ALA A 300 -8.49 1.05 -0.85
N LYS A 301 -8.42 0.08 -1.76
CA LYS A 301 -7.16 -0.29 -2.47
C LYS A 301 -6.38 0.96 -2.91
N SER A 302 -5.05 0.90 -2.81
CA SER A 302 -4.09 2.00 -3.10
C SER A 302 -4.13 3.23 -2.17
N SER A 303 -4.92 3.23 -1.10
CA SER A 303 -4.96 4.29 -0.07
C SER A 303 -4.29 3.82 1.22
N LEU A 304 -3.55 4.70 1.91
CA LEU A 304 -3.00 4.42 3.25
C LEU A 304 -3.93 4.83 4.41
N PHE A 305 -5.14 5.34 4.13
CA PHE A 305 -6.22 5.37 5.13
C PHE A 305 -6.64 3.94 5.53
N GLU A 306 -7.26 3.80 6.70
CA GLU A 306 -7.61 2.53 7.37
C GLU A 306 -8.23 1.51 6.42
N GLY A 307 -9.18 1.91 5.56
CA GLY A 307 -9.91 1.02 4.67
C GLY A 307 -9.07 0.40 3.54
N GLY A 308 -7.87 0.91 3.29
CA GLY A 308 -6.92 0.32 2.34
C GLY A 308 -5.94 -0.68 2.94
N ILE A 309 -5.72 -0.64 4.27
CA ILE A 309 -4.65 -1.40 4.94
C ILE A 309 -5.09 -2.18 6.18
N ARG A 310 -6.25 -1.87 6.80
CA ARG A 310 -6.81 -2.56 7.96
C ARG A 310 -7.86 -3.57 7.51
N LEU A 311 -7.59 -4.85 7.72
CA LEU A 311 -8.28 -5.93 7.00
C LEU A 311 -8.75 -7.07 7.92
N PRO A 312 -9.79 -7.82 7.50
CA PRO A 312 -10.22 -9.01 8.23
C PRO A 312 -9.04 -9.95 8.41
N THR A 313 -8.80 -10.39 9.64
CA THR A 313 -7.67 -11.22 10.02
C THR A 313 -8.07 -12.16 11.16
N ILE A 314 -7.93 -13.46 10.96
CA ILE A 314 -8.29 -14.50 11.93
C ILE A 314 -7.11 -15.46 12.08
N ILE A 315 -6.83 -15.88 13.31
CA ILE A 315 -6.05 -17.09 13.58
C ILE A 315 -6.91 -18.10 14.32
N SER A 316 -6.85 -19.36 13.89
CA SER A 316 -7.47 -20.48 14.60
C SER A 316 -6.55 -21.68 14.67
N TRP A 317 -6.37 -22.20 15.88
CA TRP A 317 -5.74 -23.48 16.15
C TRP A 317 -6.62 -24.19 17.18
N LYS A 318 -7.63 -24.90 16.68
CA LYS A 318 -8.73 -25.48 17.47
C LYS A 318 -8.19 -26.28 18.64
N ASN A 319 -8.76 -26.08 19.84
CA ASN A 319 -8.32 -26.65 21.11
C ASN A 319 -6.90 -26.27 21.60
N ASN A 320 -6.13 -25.45 20.88
CA ASN A 320 -4.74 -25.08 21.22
C ASN A 320 -4.56 -23.57 21.45
N LEU A 321 -5.39 -22.74 20.81
CA LEU A 321 -5.46 -21.30 21.03
C LEU A 321 -6.83 -20.89 21.60
N PRO A 322 -6.94 -19.68 22.19
CA PRO A 322 -8.22 -19.15 22.63
C PRO A 322 -9.25 -19.06 21.51
N GLU A 323 -10.48 -19.49 21.82
CA GLU A 323 -11.61 -19.51 20.89
C GLU A 323 -12.61 -18.39 21.20
N ASN A 324 -13.32 -17.94 20.18
CA ASN A 324 -14.31 -16.88 20.23
C ASN A 324 -13.78 -15.57 20.85
N VAL A 325 -12.54 -15.21 20.50
CA VAL A 325 -11.88 -14.00 20.99
C VAL A 325 -11.94 -12.90 19.93
N VAL A 326 -12.26 -11.68 20.38
CA VAL A 326 -12.07 -10.45 19.60
C VAL A 326 -10.87 -9.72 20.18
N ASN A 327 -9.82 -9.58 19.36
CA ASN A 327 -8.59 -8.92 19.78
C ASN A 327 -8.44 -7.58 19.04
N ASN A 328 -8.30 -6.49 19.80
CA ASN A 328 -8.16 -5.14 19.28
C ASN A 328 -6.73 -4.61 19.36
N GLN A 329 -5.75 -5.48 19.60
CA GLN A 329 -4.35 -5.09 19.65
C GLN A 329 -3.74 -5.00 18.25
N PHE A 330 -2.72 -4.16 18.11
CA PHE A 330 -2.09 -3.87 16.82
C PHE A 330 -1.23 -5.04 16.33
N LEU A 331 -1.48 -5.47 15.09
CA LEU A 331 -0.74 -6.49 14.34
C LEU A 331 -0.54 -6.01 12.90
N MET A 332 0.59 -6.39 12.28
CA MET A 332 0.84 -6.24 10.86
C MET A 332 1.14 -7.61 10.22
N ASN A 333 0.86 -7.78 8.93
CA ASN A 333 1.10 -9.07 8.24
C ASN A 333 2.58 -9.51 8.26
N ILE A 334 3.52 -8.57 8.39
CA ILE A 334 4.96 -8.86 8.61
C ILE A 334 5.23 -9.62 9.92
N ASP A 335 4.32 -9.55 10.89
CA ASP A 335 4.46 -10.24 12.19
C ASP A 335 4.21 -11.74 12.08
N TRP A 336 3.57 -12.21 11.01
CA TRP A 336 3.22 -13.62 10.87
C TRP A 336 4.45 -14.52 10.80
N MET A 337 5.52 -14.10 10.11
CA MET A 337 6.74 -14.91 10.02
C MET A 337 7.34 -15.26 11.39
N PRO A 338 7.74 -14.28 12.24
CA PRO A 338 8.29 -14.60 13.56
C PRO A 338 7.26 -15.26 14.50
N THR A 339 5.99 -14.90 14.37
CA THR A 339 4.91 -15.47 15.18
C THR A 339 4.70 -16.96 14.88
N LEU A 340 4.59 -17.33 13.60
CA LEU A 340 4.44 -18.72 13.17
C LEU A 340 5.69 -19.54 13.49
N ALA A 341 6.88 -18.93 13.34
CA ALA A 341 8.13 -19.57 13.74
C ALA A 341 8.10 -19.97 15.23
N ASN A 342 7.65 -19.07 16.11
CA ASN A 342 7.59 -19.36 17.54
C ASN A 342 6.46 -20.36 17.88
N LEU A 343 5.24 -20.17 17.36
CA LEU A 343 4.11 -21.10 17.59
C LEU A 343 4.43 -22.54 17.16
N CYS A 344 5.15 -22.69 16.05
CA CYS A 344 5.53 -23.99 15.50
C CYS A 344 6.89 -24.51 16.04
N LYS A 345 7.56 -23.76 16.91
CA LYS A 345 8.89 -24.06 17.47
C LYS A 345 9.94 -24.33 16.39
N LEU A 346 9.93 -23.50 15.34
CA LEU A 346 10.90 -23.55 14.26
C LEU A 346 12.27 -23.05 14.73
N ASN A 347 13.31 -23.38 13.97
CA ASN A 347 14.63 -22.84 14.14
C ASN A 347 14.63 -21.31 14.02
N LYS A 348 15.66 -20.69 14.59
CA LYS A 348 15.82 -19.24 14.56
C LYS A 348 15.85 -18.73 13.11
N ILE A 349 15.12 -17.65 12.84
CA ILE A 349 15.19 -16.93 11.57
C ILE A 349 16.57 -16.26 11.48
N GLU A 350 17.35 -16.64 10.47
CA GLU A 350 18.72 -16.14 10.29
C GLU A 350 18.77 -14.80 9.54
N THR A 351 17.73 -14.50 8.77
CA THR A 351 17.60 -13.24 8.04
C THR A 351 17.08 -12.10 8.93
N GLN A 352 17.42 -10.87 8.55
CA GLN A 352 16.82 -9.70 9.17
C GLN A 352 15.35 -9.60 8.75
N ILE A 353 14.47 -9.40 9.72
CA ILE A 353 13.04 -9.20 9.52
C ILE A 353 12.57 -7.96 10.28
N ASP A 354 11.46 -7.38 9.84
CA ASP A 354 10.80 -6.22 10.47
C ASP A 354 9.63 -6.63 11.38
N GLY A 355 9.13 -7.86 11.19
CA GLY A 355 8.10 -8.47 12.00
C GLY A 355 8.52 -8.66 13.45
N ILE A 356 7.53 -8.61 14.34
CA ILE A 356 7.70 -8.85 15.77
C ILE A 356 6.93 -10.13 16.12
N ASP A 357 7.49 -10.99 16.97
CA ASP A 357 6.78 -12.17 17.46
C ASP A 357 5.61 -11.77 18.37
N LEU A 358 4.39 -12.10 17.94
CA LEU A 358 3.14 -11.83 18.66
C LEU A 358 2.53 -13.07 19.31
N SER A 359 3.24 -14.21 19.31
CA SER A 359 2.74 -15.48 19.84
C SER A 359 2.22 -15.37 21.27
N LYS A 360 2.92 -14.65 22.16
CA LYS A 360 2.49 -14.43 23.56
C LYS A 360 1.13 -13.74 23.66
N MET A 361 0.85 -12.77 22.78
CA MET A 361 -0.42 -12.04 22.72
C MET A 361 -1.53 -12.92 22.10
N ILE A 362 -1.18 -13.79 21.17
CA ILE A 362 -2.11 -14.73 20.54
C ILE A 362 -2.51 -15.86 21.50
N GLU A 363 -1.54 -16.48 22.18
CA GLU A 363 -1.77 -17.52 23.19
C GLU A 363 -2.52 -16.98 24.42
N ASN A 364 -2.27 -15.72 24.77
CA ASN A 364 -2.97 -15.03 25.86
C ASN A 364 -3.36 -13.60 25.45
N PRO A 365 -4.62 -13.41 24.98
CA PRO A 365 -5.15 -12.12 24.52
C PRO A 365 -5.12 -10.99 25.55
N LYS A 366 -4.86 -11.28 26.82
CA LYS A 366 -4.68 -10.27 27.87
C LYS A 366 -3.27 -9.69 27.91
N LYS A 367 -2.28 -10.31 27.26
CA LYS A 367 -0.92 -9.78 27.16
C LYS A 367 -0.86 -8.72 26.07
N ALA A 368 -0.21 -7.59 26.39
CA ALA A 368 -0.01 -6.51 25.45
C ALA A 368 0.92 -6.95 24.30
N THR A 369 0.58 -6.54 23.08
CA THR A 369 1.44 -6.62 21.91
C THR A 369 2.69 -5.76 22.12
N GLU A 370 3.84 -6.25 21.67
CA GLU A 370 5.07 -5.45 21.63
C GLU A 370 5.04 -4.44 20.45
N ARG A 371 4.13 -4.63 19.49
CA ARG A 371 3.95 -3.72 18.35
C ARG A 371 3.21 -2.45 18.77
N ASN A 372 3.97 -1.37 18.97
CA ASN A 372 3.44 -0.04 19.29
C ASN A 372 3.47 0.94 18.10
N SER A 373 4.11 0.56 16.99
CA SER A 373 4.30 1.41 15.82
C SER A 373 4.32 0.61 14.52
N GLY A 374 4.02 1.30 13.43
CA GLY A 374 4.01 0.76 12.07
C GLY A 374 4.26 1.86 11.05
N PHE A 375 4.87 1.48 9.93
CA PHE A 375 5.29 2.38 8.87
C PHE A 375 4.72 1.90 7.53
N TRP A 376 4.39 2.85 6.67
CA TRP A 376 4.00 2.55 5.28
C TRP A 376 4.58 3.60 4.36
N LYS A 377 4.96 3.19 3.15
CA LYS A 377 5.33 4.10 2.06
C LYS A 377 4.88 3.47 0.75
N TYR A 378 4.08 4.20 -0.03
CA TYR A 378 3.52 3.73 -1.29
C TYR A 378 3.34 4.89 -2.26
N GLY A 379 4.09 4.86 -3.37
CA GLY A 379 4.22 6.03 -4.24
C GLY A 379 4.73 7.22 -3.44
N LYS A 380 3.98 8.34 -3.45
CA LYS A 380 4.28 9.52 -2.61
C LYS A 380 3.69 9.45 -1.20
N GLN A 381 2.72 8.57 -0.98
CA GLN A 381 2.07 8.45 0.33
C GLN A 381 3.04 7.82 1.33
N TRP A 382 2.99 8.30 2.56
CA TRP A 382 3.64 7.63 3.69
C TRP A 382 2.81 7.73 4.95
N VAL A 383 2.99 6.78 5.87
CA VAL A 383 2.31 6.76 7.17
C VAL A 383 3.27 6.40 8.29
N VAL A 384 3.12 7.08 9.41
CA VAL A 384 3.54 6.59 10.72
C VAL A 384 2.33 6.41 11.59
N ARG A 385 2.18 5.20 12.13
CA ARG A 385 1.28 4.95 13.26
C ARG A 385 2.11 4.71 14.51
N LYS A 386 1.78 5.39 15.61
CA LYS A 386 2.37 5.17 16.94
C LYS A 386 1.28 5.23 18.01
N GLY A 387 0.96 4.07 18.57
CA GLY A 387 -0.22 3.89 19.42
C GLY A 387 -1.51 4.22 18.65
N ASN A 388 -2.28 5.16 19.18
CA ASN A 388 -3.54 5.60 18.57
C ASN A 388 -3.35 6.70 17.54
N TRP A 389 -2.19 7.35 17.49
CA TRP A 389 -1.93 8.42 16.53
C TRP A 389 -1.43 7.89 15.20
N LYS A 390 -1.96 8.42 14.11
CA LYS A 390 -1.58 8.10 12.75
C LYS A 390 -1.39 9.39 11.97
N LEU A 391 -0.21 9.58 11.38
CA LEU A 391 0.11 10.70 10.51
C LEU A 391 0.31 10.17 9.10
N ILE A 392 -0.40 10.74 8.12
CA ILE A 392 -0.29 10.43 6.70
C ILE A 392 0.31 11.63 5.98
N GLY A 393 1.35 11.41 5.19
CA GLY A 393 1.85 12.38 4.21
C GLY A 393 1.30 12.10 2.82
N PHE A 394 0.95 13.17 2.11
CA PHE A 394 0.33 13.15 0.78
C PHE A 394 -0.87 12.19 0.67
N PRO A 395 -1.86 12.29 1.58
CA PRO A 395 -2.95 11.31 1.67
C PRO A 395 -3.72 11.19 0.34
N LYS A 396 -4.18 9.97 0.05
CA LYS A 396 -5.06 9.68 -1.09
C LYS A 396 -6.27 8.89 -0.60
N ASP A 397 -7.47 9.43 -0.75
CA ASP A 397 -8.72 8.71 -0.45
C ASP A 397 -9.29 8.10 -1.74
N THR A 398 -9.20 6.78 -1.88
CA THR A 398 -9.76 6.03 -3.01
C THR A 398 -11.21 5.59 -2.82
N SER A 399 -11.79 5.86 -1.65
CA SER A 399 -13.20 5.58 -1.33
C SER A 399 -14.13 6.78 -1.55
N ASN A 400 -13.56 7.98 -1.71
CA ASN A 400 -14.28 9.26 -1.82
C ASN A 400 -15.25 9.51 -0.65
N LYS A 401 -14.92 9.02 0.56
CA LYS A 401 -15.80 9.15 1.73
C LYS A 401 -15.73 10.54 2.38
N GLY A 402 -14.63 11.26 2.18
CA GLY A 402 -14.48 12.63 2.67
C GLY A 402 -13.71 13.49 1.69
N GLU A 403 -13.85 14.81 1.83
CA GLU A 403 -13.05 15.78 1.06
C GLU A 403 -11.58 15.74 1.52
N LEU A 404 -10.66 15.96 0.58
CA LEU A 404 -9.24 16.20 0.85
C LEU A 404 -8.81 17.41 0.05
N ASN A 405 -8.41 18.48 0.75
CA ASN A 405 -7.67 19.55 0.14
C ASN A 405 -6.20 19.13 0.11
N LEU A 406 -5.71 18.58 -1.00
CA LEU A 406 -4.35 18.03 -1.09
C LEU A 406 -3.23 19.02 -0.72
N GLU A 407 -3.50 20.33 -0.72
CA GLU A 407 -2.57 21.36 -0.27
C GLU A 407 -2.62 21.55 1.25
N GLU A 408 -3.82 21.72 1.82
CA GLU A 408 -4.01 21.96 3.26
C GLU A 408 -3.88 20.68 4.11
N ASP A 409 -4.28 19.55 3.52
CA ASP A 409 -4.28 18.21 4.11
C ASP A 409 -3.06 17.38 3.71
N ALA A 410 -2.04 18.01 3.13
CA ALA A 410 -0.83 17.30 2.70
C ALA A 410 -0.20 16.50 3.87
N LEU A 411 -0.38 16.97 5.10
CA LEU A 411 -0.21 16.19 6.34
C LEU A 411 -1.57 15.98 6.99
N PHE A 412 -1.98 14.72 7.14
CA PHE A 412 -3.25 14.33 7.73
C PHE A 412 -3.03 13.56 9.04
N LEU A 413 -3.42 14.15 10.15
CA LEU A 413 -3.27 13.55 11.47
C LEU A 413 -4.61 13.03 11.99
N SER A 414 -4.63 11.77 12.44
CA SER A 414 -5.79 11.12 13.05
C SER A 414 -5.44 10.55 14.44
N ASN A 415 -6.42 10.51 15.34
CA ASN A 415 -6.38 9.71 16.56
C ASN A 415 -7.42 8.59 16.45
N LEU A 416 -6.98 7.36 16.22
CA LEU A 416 -7.82 6.20 15.93
C LEU A 416 -8.66 5.71 17.12
N ASP A 417 -8.40 6.20 18.34
CA ASP A 417 -9.23 5.92 19.51
C ASP A 417 -10.42 6.89 19.60
N GLU A 418 -10.27 8.08 19.04
CA GLU A 418 -11.33 9.10 18.97
C GLU A 418 -12.16 8.97 17.68
N ASP A 419 -11.48 8.74 16.56
CA ASP A 419 -12.10 8.61 15.24
C ASP A 419 -11.37 7.57 14.37
N VAL A 420 -11.96 6.38 14.28
CA VAL A 420 -11.49 5.31 13.38
C VAL A 420 -11.81 5.59 11.91
N SER A 421 -12.68 6.55 11.61
CA SER A 421 -13.09 6.86 10.24
C SER A 421 -12.13 7.79 9.51
N GLU A 422 -11.24 8.48 10.23
CA GLU A 422 -10.26 9.40 9.65
C GLU A 422 -10.90 10.49 8.77
N MET A 423 -12.05 11.01 9.21
CA MET A 423 -12.80 12.02 8.47
C MET A 423 -12.34 13.43 8.80
N VAL A 424 -11.72 13.62 9.97
CA VAL A 424 -11.28 14.93 10.46
C VAL A 424 -9.76 14.97 10.55
N ASN A 425 -9.14 15.90 9.82
CA ASN A 425 -7.71 16.17 9.96
C ASN A 425 -7.43 16.96 11.24
N LEU A 426 -6.67 16.37 12.16
CA LEU A 426 -6.29 16.97 13.44
C LEU A 426 -4.95 17.73 13.39
N ALA A 427 -4.30 17.82 12.24
CA ALA A 427 -2.93 18.35 12.12
C ALA A 427 -2.80 19.80 12.62
N SER A 428 -3.76 20.66 12.29
CA SER A 428 -3.78 22.07 12.73
C SER A 428 -4.03 22.22 14.24
N LYS A 429 -4.76 21.27 14.85
CA LYS A 429 -5.11 21.26 16.27
C LYS A 429 -3.96 20.73 17.14
N TYR A 430 -3.14 19.81 16.62
CA TYR A 430 -2.03 19.20 17.36
C TYR A 430 -0.68 19.29 16.60
N PRO A 431 -0.16 20.51 16.35
CA PRO A 431 1.07 20.70 15.57
C PRO A 431 2.30 20.03 16.20
N GLU A 432 2.38 19.97 17.54
CA GLU A 432 3.47 19.26 18.23
C GLU A 432 3.42 17.74 18.00
N LYS A 433 2.22 17.17 17.83
CA LYS A 433 2.07 15.74 17.51
C LYS A 433 2.47 15.44 16.07
N VAL A 434 2.12 16.34 15.14
CA VAL A 434 2.61 16.28 13.75
C VAL A 434 4.14 16.29 13.75
N LYS A 435 4.76 17.26 14.44
CA LYS A 435 6.22 17.35 14.55
C LYS A 435 6.85 16.08 15.13
N GLU A 436 6.29 15.53 16.21
CA GLU A 436 6.77 14.26 16.80
C GLU A 436 6.72 13.13 15.77
N LEU A 437 5.58 12.91 15.12
CA LEU A 437 5.41 11.78 14.21
C LEU A 437 6.20 11.94 12.91
N THR A 438 6.38 13.17 12.43
CA THR A 438 7.32 13.47 11.35
C THR A 438 8.74 13.07 11.73
N GLN A 439 9.19 13.35 12.96
CA GLN A 439 10.52 12.90 13.41
C GLN A 439 10.61 11.38 13.55
N VAL A 440 9.53 10.71 13.98
CA VAL A 440 9.46 9.25 13.99
C VAL A 440 9.55 8.67 12.57
N PHE A 441 8.91 9.32 11.59
CA PHE A 441 9.00 8.95 10.18
C PHE A 441 10.43 9.10 9.66
N LEU A 442 11.07 10.25 9.90
CA LEU A 442 12.43 10.52 9.46
C LEU A 442 13.50 9.66 10.15
N ALA A 443 13.17 9.09 11.32
CA ALA A 443 14.03 8.12 12.01
C ALA A 443 13.90 6.70 11.46
N TRP A 444 12.86 6.41 10.68
CA TRP A 444 12.76 5.16 9.93
C TRP A 444 13.70 5.21 8.73
N GLU A 445 14.37 4.10 8.42
CA GLU A 445 15.43 4.04 7.40
C GLU A 445 14.98 4.46 5.98
N HIS A 446 13.67 4.42 5.72
CA HIS A 446 13.05 4.79 4.43
C HIS A 446 12.33 6.15 4.46
N GLY A 447 12.42 6.89 5.56
CA GLY A 447 11.85 8.23 5.70
C GLY A 447 12.89 9.31 5.39
N HIS A 448 12.57 10.22 4.46
CA HIS A 448 13.49 11.29 4.05
C HIS A 448 12.85 12.67 4.17
N GLU A 449 13.67 13.71 4.36
CA GLU A 449 13.17 15.10 4.48
C GLU A 449 12.43 15.55 3.21
N GLU A 450 12.82 15.03 2.04
CA GLU A 450 12.16 15.28 0.76
C GLU A 450 10.74 14.71 0.66
N ASP A 451 10.41 13.71 1.47
CA ASP A 451 9.07 13.15 1.55
C ASP A 451 8.13 14.04 2.39
N ILE A 452 8.64 15.01 3.14
CA ILE A 452 7.81 15.85 4.01
C ILE A 452 7.12 16.93 3.17
N PRO A 453 5.77 16.99 3.16
CA PRO A 453 5.05 18.06 2.49
C PRO A 453 5.48 19.42 3.04
N LYS A 454 5.91 20.29 2.13
CA LYS A 454 6.33 21.63 2.50
C LYS A 454 5.08 22.53 2.56
N LYS A 455 5.08 23.57 3.40
CA LYS A 455 3.93 24.48 3.54
C LYS A 455 3.86 25.51 2.41
N VAL A 456 2.78 25.51 1.61
CA VAL A 456 2.61 26.51 0.54
C VAL A 456 2.54 27.91 1.15
N GLU A 457 3.37 28.82 0.66
CA GLU A 457 3.32 30.23 1.03
C GLU A 457 2.37 30.96 0.09
N ARG A 458 1.31 31.56 0.65
CA ARG A 458 0.32 32.34 -0.10
C ARG A 458 0.58 33.82 0.04
N ILE A 459 0.43 34.55 -1.05
CA ILE A 459 0.61 36.00 -1.12
C ILE A 459 -0.68 36.70 -1.55
N THR A 460 -0.78 38.00 -1.26
CA THR A 460 -1.82 38.84 -1.86
C THR A 460 -1.40 39.19 -3.28
N ASN A 461 -2.20 38.81 -4.27
CA ASN A 461 -1.97 39.12 -5.67
C ASN A 461 -3.29 39.55 -6.34
N LEU A 462 -3.34 40.76 -6.89
CA LEU A 462 -4.50 41.30 -7.59
C LEU A 462 -4.87 40.46 -8.83
N ALA A 463 -3.93 39.68 -9.36
CA ALA A 463 -4.12 38.81 -10.51
C ALA A 463 -4.78 37.45 -10.19
N THR A 464 -4.91 37.03 -8.93
CA THR A 464 -5.39 35.68 -8.57
C THR A 464 -6.78 35.30 -9.07
N ASN A 465 -7.65 36.28 -9.28
CA ASN A 465 -8.97 36.03 -9.87
C ASN A 465 -9.02 36.25 -11.38
N GLY A 466 -7.92 36.71 -11.98
CA GLY A 466 -7.82 37.08 -13.39
C GLY A 466 -7.57 35.91 -14.32
N THR A 467 -7.18 36.22 -15.56
CA THR A 467 -6.68 35.24 -16.52
C THR A 467 -5.32 35.65 -17.04
N ILE A 468 -4.50 34.69 -17.43
CA ILE A 468 -3.19 34.93 -18.03
C ILE A 468 -3.06 34.17 -19.34
N LYS A 469 -2.51 34.84 -20.35
CA LYS A 469 -2.20 34.25 -21.65
C LYS A 469 -0.73 34.47 -21.97
N ALA A 470 -0.03 33.39 -22.29
CA ALA A 470 1.31 33.48 -22.86
C ALA A 470 1.24 33.95 -24.32
N SER A 471 1.98 35.00 -24.66
CA SER A 471 2.21 35.44 -26.04
C SER A 471 3.34 34.64 -26.71
N THR A 472 4.22 34.04 -25.91
CA THR A 472 5.32 33.15 -26.34
C THR A 472 4.96 31.69 -26.07
N GLY A 473 5.54 30.76 -26.84
CA GLY A 473 5.39 29.33 -26.56
C GLY A 473 5.99 28.95 -25.21
N LEU A 474 5.23 28.22 -24.39
CA LEU A 474 5.68 27.72 -23.09
C LEU A 474 6.50 26.43 -23.24
N HIS A 475 7.26 26.10 -22.20
CA HIS A 475 8.06 24.88 -22.17
C HIS A 475 7.16 23.63 -22.18
N GLN A 476 7.55 22.55 -22.86
CA GLN A 476 6.70 21.37 -23.03
C GLN A 476 6.29 20.72 -21.70
N LYS A 477 7.19 20.72 -20.71
CA LYS A 477 6.95 20.17 -19.36
C LYS A 477 6.25 21.16 -18.43
N TYR A 478 6.49 22.46 -18.61
CA TYR A 478 6.01 23.53 -17.75
C TYR A 478 5.15 24.44 -18.62
N ASN A 479 3.88 24.09 -18.82
CA ASN A 479 3.03 24.68 -19.86
C ASN A 479 1.70 25.25 -19.33
N ASP A 480 1.51 25.34 -18.02
CA ASP A 480 0.34 25.98 -17.42
C ASP A 480 0.69 27.37 -16.86
N ALA A 481 0.39 28.42 -17.63
CA ALA A 481 0.65 29.80 -17.22
C ALA A 481 -0.20 30.25 -16.03
N ASN A 482 -1.34 29.59 -15.74
CA ASN A 482 -2.23 30.02 -14.64
C ASN A 482 -1.54 29.92 -13.27
N LEU A 483 -0.55 29.04 -13.16
CA LEU A 483 0.32 28.90 -12.00
C LEU A 483 1.04 30.20 -11.64
N LEU A 484 1.30 31.08 -12.61
CA LEU A 484 2.02 32.33 -12.37
C LEU A 484 1.17 33.42 -11.71
N ILE A 485 -0.12 33.22 -11.55
CA ILE A 485 -1.01 34.21 -10.94
C ILE A 485 -1.84 33.60 -9.81
N ASP A 486 -1.60 32.35 -9.40
CA ASP A 486 -2.45 31.65 -8.44
C ASP A 486 -2.23 32.12 -6.98
N GLY A 487 -1.25 32.99 -6.76
CA GLY A 487 -0.92 33.58 -5.47
C GLY A 487 -0.16 32.63 -4.56
N LYS A 488 0.54 31.63 -5.11
CA LYS A 488 1.33 30.64 -4.37
C LYS A 488 2.80 30.73 -4.76
N LEU A 489 3.66 30.97 -3.78
CA LEU A 489 5.11 30.97 -4.02
C LEU A 489 5.67 29.55 -4.04
N GLY A 490 6.62 29.32 -4.94
CA GLY A 490 7.41 28.10 -5.01
C GLY A 490 8.39 27.99 -3.82
N TYR A 491 8.65 26.76 -3.38
CA TYR A 491 9.59 26.48 -2.28
C TYR A 491 11.03 26.62 -2.72
N THR A 492 11.91 27.37 -2.06
CA THR A 492 13.33 27.52 -2.47
C THR A 492 14.05 26.24 -2.92
N ASP A 493 13.75 25.07 -2.36
CA ASP A 493 14.35 23.81 -2.75
C ASP A 493 13.84 23.22 -4.08
N TYR A 494 14.61 23.41 -5.14
CA TYR A 494 14.39 22.85 -6.48
C TYR A 494 14.26 21.32 -6.52
N ALA A 495 14.99 20.59 -5.68
CA ALA A 495 15.04 19.12 -5.74
C ALA A 495 13.72 18.47 -5.31
N SER A 496 12.90 19.17 -4.54
CA SER A 496 11.58 18.70 -4.10
C SER A 496 10.59 18.42 -5.24
N GLY A 497 10.84 18.95 -6.45
CA GLY A 497 9.89 18.86 -7.56
C GLY A 497 8.57 19.60 -7.31
N GLN A 498 8.49 20.40 -6.24
CA GLN A 498 7.32 21.18 -5.84
C GLN A 498 7.41 22.66 -6.28
N TRP A 499 8.45 23.03 -7.06
CA TRP A 499 8.41 24.28 -7.82
C TRP A 499 7.39 24.14 -8.94
N ILE A 500 6.36 24.96 -8.86
CA ILE A 500 5.28 25.04 -9.83
C ILE A 500 5.45 26.41 -10.49
N GLY A 501 5.81 26.43 -11.77
CA GLY A 501 6.21 27.66 -12.44
C GLY A 501 6.49 27.46 -13.92
N GLN A 502 7.05 28.49 -14.56
CA GLN A 502 7.33 28.53 -15.99
C GLN A 502 8.83 28.66 -16.27
N GLU A 503 9.34 27.71 -17.03
CA GLU A 503 10.68 27.77 -17.60
C GLU A 503 10.69 28.61 -18.87
N GLY A 504 11.68 29.50 -19.01
CA GLY A 504 11.80 30.31 -20.22
C GLY A 504 13.17 30.93 -20.43
N LYS A 505 13.39 31.36 -21.67
CA LYS A 505 14.56 32.18 -22.06
C LYS A 505 14.18 33.65 -22.19
N ASN A 506 13.03 33.88 -22.80
CA ASN A 506 12.28 35.12 -22.82
C ASN A 506 10.80 34.73 -22.80
N LEU A 507 10.02 35.32 -21.91
CA LEU A 507 8.59 35.04 -21.78
C LEU A 507 7.80 36.33 -21.93
N GLU A 508 6.64 36.25 -22.58
CA GLU A 508 5.69 37.35 -22.60
C GLU A 508 4.30 36.84 -22.20
N PHE A 509 3.64 37.60 -21.33
CA PHE A 509 2.31 37.31 -20.81
C PHE A 509 1.39 38.52 -20.93
N ILE A 510 0.10 38.26 -21.11
CA ILE A 510 -0.97 39.24 -20.93
C ILE A 510 -1.88 38.73 -19.82
N ILE A 511 -2.04 39.54 -18.77
CA ILE A 511 -2.90 39.29 -17.63
C ILE A 511 -4.14 40.19 -17.75
N ASP A 512 -5.33 39.61 -17.63
CA ASP A 512 -6.59 40.32 -17.43
C ASP A 512 -6.97 40.26 -15.94
N LEU A 513 -7.03 41.40 -15.26
CA LEU A 513 -7.44 41.49 -13.85
C LEU A 513 -8.96 41.41 -13.64
N ASN A 514 -9.72 41.12 -14.69
CA ASN A 514 -11.19 41.12 -14.85
C ASN A 514 -11.86 42.51 -14.76
N SER A 515 -11.32 43.42 -13.97
CA SER A 515 -11.78 44.79 -13.81
C SER A 515 -10.61 45.75 -13.73
N ILE A 516 -10.88 47.06 -13.91
CA ILE A 516 -9.87 48.09 -13.70
C ILE A 516 -9.50 48.11 -12.22
N LYS A 517 -8.22 47.89 -11.91
CA LYS A 517 -7.66 47.96 -10.56
C LYS A 517 -6.52 48.96 -10.51
N THR A 518 -6.31 49.57 -9.34
CA THR A 518 -5.12 50.39 -9.09
C THR A 518 -3.96 49.48 -8.76
N ILE A 519 -2.90 49.56 -9.58
CA ILE A 519 -1.71 48.72 -9.49
C ILE A 519 -0.57 49.59 -8.96
N LYS A 520 0.03 49.14 -7.85
CA LYS A 520 1.14 49.76 -7.13
C LYS A 520 2.49 49.14 -7.48
N SER A 521 2.51 47.85 -7.75
CA SER A 521 3.72 47.19 -8.22
C SER A 521 3.38 46.00 -9.10
N VAL A 522 4.33 45.65 -9.97
CA VAL A 522 4.34 44.37 -10.67
C VAL A 522 5.71 43.75 -10.45
N SER A 523 5.73 42.50 -10.01
CA SER A 523 6.95 41.76 -9.74
C SER A 523 6.95 40.40 -10.39
N VAL A 524 8.13 39.89 -10.69
CA VAL A 524 8.37 38.50 -11.06
C VAL A 524 9.24 37.88 -9.98
N ASN A 525 8.75 36.82 -9.35
CA ASN A 525 9.53 35.99 -8.46
C ASN A 525 10.16 34.84 -9.28
N SER A 526 11.41 34.52 -8.98
CA SER A 526 12.19 33.56 -9.75
C SER A 526 13.12 32.76 -8.88
N LEU A 527 13.32 31.49 -9.24
CA LEU A 527 14.31 30.62 -8.63
C LEU A 527 15.67 30.84 -9.31
N ILE A 528 16.72 30.86 -8.49
CA ILE A 528 18.11 30.90 -8.93
C ILE A 528 18.84 29.71 -8.35
N ASN A 529 19.38 28.89 -9.24
CA ASN A 529 20.34 27.84 -8.92
C ASN A 529 21.16 27.53 -10.17
N SER A 530 22.32 28.19 -10.29
CA SER A 530 23.21 27.97 -11.43
C SER A 530 23.81 26.57 -11.47
N GLY A 531 23.91 25.86 -10.34
CA GLY A 531 24.31 24.44 -10.33
C GLY A 531 23.32 23.55 -11.06
N ASN A 532 22.04 23.91 -11.02
CA ASN A 532 20.94 23.26 -11.74
C ASN A 532 20.55 24.00 -13.04
N TRP A 533 21.45 24.84 -13.58
CA TRP A 533 21.25 25.59 -14.82
C TRP A 533 20.10 26.62 -14.81
N ILE A 534 19.67 27.05 -13.63
CA ILE A 534 18.60 28.04 -13.44
C ILE A 534 19.21 29.41 -13.19
N PHE A 535 19.08 30.31 -14.17
CA PHE A 535 19.69 31.63 -14.15
C PHE A 535 18.67 32.72 -13.76
N PRO A 536 19.14 33.87 -13.24
CA PRO A 536 18.25 34.96 -12.86
C PRO A 536 17.54 35.59 -14.06
N VAL A 537 16.36 36.15 -13.80
CA VAL A 537 15.71 37.11 -14.70
C VAL A 537 16.58 38.36 -14.81
N ASN A 538 16.90 38.78 -16.04
CA ASN A 538 17.78 39.92 -16.30
C ASN A 538 17.01 41.24 -16.39
N ALA A 539 15.86 41.22 -17.04
CA ALA A 539 15.04 42.40 -17.24
C ALA A 539 13.55 42.05 -17.26
N MET A 540 12.74 43.05 -16.92
CA MET A 540 11.29 42.98 -17.03
C MET A 540 10.77 44.29 -17.61
N GLU A 541 9.80 44.19 -18.53
CA GLU A 541 9.03 45.32 -19.06
C GLU A 541 7.55 45.07 -18.77
N VAL A 542 6.85 46.06 -18.23
CA VAL A 542 5.40 45.99 -17.99
C VAL A 542 4.68 47.10 -18.73
N SER A 543 3.57 46.77 -19.38
CA SER A 543 2.72 47.74 -20.06
C SER A 543 1.24 47.51 -19.77
N PHE A 544 0.43 48.57 -19.90
CA PHE A 544 -0.94 48.59 -19.39
C PHE A 544 -1.97 48.95 -20.47
N SER A 545 -3.15 48.34 -20.38
CA SER A 545 -4.28 48.54 -21.30
C SER A 545 -5.62 48.36 -20.59
N ASP A 546 -6.63 49.13 -21.00
CA ASP A 546 -7.99 48.97 -20.48
C ASP A 546 -8.85 48.05 -21.37
N ASP A 547 -8.46 47.87 -22.64
CA ASP A 547 -9.19 47.10 -23.66
C ASP A 547 -8.51 45.76 -24.03
N GLY A 548 -7.27 45.53 -23.58
CA GLY A 548 -6.50 44.32 -23.86
C GLY A 548 -5.88 44.29 -25.27
N VAL A 549 -6.05 45.36 -26.07
CA VAL A 549 -5.58 45.46 -27.45
C VAL A 549 -4.44 46.48 -27.56
N LYS A 550 -4.62 47.69 -27.00
CA LYS A 550 -3.63 48.78 -27.09
C LYS A 550 -2.93 49.00 -25.76
N PHE A 551 -1.62 48.75 -25.72
CA PHE A 551 -0.78 48.93 -24.53
C PHE A 551 0.06 50.21 -24.70
N ASN A 552 -0.26 51.26 -23.93
CA ASN A 552 0.18 52.64 -24.24
C ASN A 552 1.19 53.22 -23.23
N SER A 553 1.58 52.48 -22.20
CA SER A 553 2.57 52.93 -21.21
C SER A 553 3.43 51.75 -20.76
N SER A 554 4.72 51.74 -21.10
CA SER A 554 5.65 50.74 -20.58
C SER A 554 6.56 51.33 -19.50
N LYS A 555 6.90 50.50 -18.51
CA LYS A 555 8.03 50.71 -17.60
C LYS A 555 8.91 49.48 -17.65
N ASP A 556 10.21 49.66 -17.53
CA ASP A 556 11.18 48.58 -17.49
C ASP A 556 12.05 48.65 -16.23
N VAL A 557 12.59 47.50 -15.84
CA VAL A 557 13.64 47.37 -14.83
C VAL A 557 14.65 46.35 -15.31
N LYS A 558 15.92 46.59 -14.98
CA LYS A 558 17.02 45.65 -15.19
C LYS A 558 17.65 45.31 -13.85
N ARG A 559 18.07 44.05 -13.70
CA ARG A 559 18.76 43.55 -12.52
C ARG A 559 20.10 44.28 -12.34
N GLU A 560 20.44 44.64 -11.10
CA GLU A 560 21.63 45.45 -10.78
C GLU A 560 22.95 44.65 -10.74
N GLU A 561 22.92 43.34 -10.45
CA GLU A 561 24.13 42.49 -10.35
C GLU A 561 24.10 41.26 -11.27
N ASN A 562 25.28 40.77 -11.66
CA ASN A 562 25.49 39.59 -12.51
C ASN A 562 25.97 38.34 -11.74
N LYS A 563 25.91 38.32 -10.40
CA LYS A 563 26.35 37.15 -9.64
C LYS A 563 25.30 36.04 -9.70
N THR A 564 25.71 34.89 -10.22
CA THR A 564 24.96 33.64 -10.16
C THR A 564 25.23 32.94 -8.83
N LYS A 565 24.19 32.43 -8.18
CA LYS A 565 24.30 31.62 -6.95
C LYS A 565 24.21 30.14 -7.29
N THR A 566 25.01 29.31 -6.64
CA THR A 566 24.96 27.84 -6.76
C THR A 566 23.96 27.22 -5.78
N GLU A 567 23.60 27.96 -4.73
CA GLU A 567 22.58 27.57 -3.77
C GLU A 567 21.19 27.99 -4.25
N ASN A 568 20.19 27.21 -3.84
CA ASN A 568 18.78 27.46 -4.04
C ASN A 568 18.36 28.78 -3.36
N THR A 569 18.07 29.80 -4.17
CA THR A 569 17.59 31.11 -3.68
C THR A 569 16.50 31.65 -4.59
N THR A 570 15.61 32.47 -4.02
CA THR A 570 14.62 33.22 -4.81
C THR A 570 15.01 34.67 -4.96
N GLU A 571 14.61 35.28 -6.06
CA GLU A 571 14.79 36.71 -6.33
C GLU A 571 13.52 37.31 -6.93
N LYS A 572 13.09 38.44 -6.36
CA LYS A 572 11.91 39.20 -6.78
C LYS A 572 12.37 40.46 -7.53
N LEU A 573 12.13 40.51 -8.84
CA LEU A 573 12.37 41.70 -9.65
C LEU A 573 11.08 42.54 -9.71
N THR A 574 11.12 43.80 -9.27
CA THR A 574 9.92 44.63 -9.06
C THR A 574 9.95 45.93 -9.84
N ILE A 575 8.82 46.29 -10.44
CA ILE A 575 8.57 47.62 -11.00
C ILE A 575 7.47 48.29 -10.18
N ASN A 576 7.80 49.41 -9.54
CA ASN A 576 6.82 50.26 -8.90
C ASN A 576 6.03 51.06 -9.95
N VAL A 577 4.72 50.92 -9.90
CA VAL A 577 3.76 51.61 -10.78
C VAL A 577 2.73 52.32 -9.92
N ASP A 578 2.08 53.34 -10.45
CA ASP A 578 0.89 53.89 -9.78
C ASP A 578 -0.11 54.18 -10.87
N LYS A 579 -0.78 53.11 -11.33
CA LYS A 579 -1.62 53.15 -12.52
C LYS A 579 -2.86 52.30 -12.32
N SER A 580 -4.02 52.84 -12.71
CA SER A 580 -5.24 52.06 -12.84
C SER A 580 -5.32 51.44 -14.24
N SER A 581 -5.51 50.12 -14.31
CA SER A 581 -5.72 49.42 -15.58
C SER A 581 -6.39 48.06 -15.36
N ARG A 582 -6.93 47.48 -16.43
CA ARG A 582 -7.50 46.12 -16.41
C ARG A 582 -6.50 45.07 -16.89
N PHE A 583 -5.75 45.36 -17.94
CA PHE A 583 -4.81 44.42 -18.55
C PHE A 583 -3.37 44.86 -18.32
N ILE A 584 -2.51 43.88 -18.04
CA ILE A 584 -1.07 44.05 -17.90
C ILE A 584 -0.40 43.13 -18.91
N LYS A 585 0.48 43.67 -19.75
CA LYS A 585 1.40 42.89 -20.57
C LYS A 585 2.78 42.94 -19.94
N ILE A 586 3.38 41.78 -19.75
CA ILE A 586 4.66 41.61 -19.05
C ILE A 586 5.61 40.87 -19.98
N LYS A 587 6.78 41.42 -20.21
CA LYS A 587 7.89 40.74 -20.87
C LYS A 587 9.00 40.50 -19.86
N VAL A 588 9.51 39.29 -19.84
CA VAL A 588 10.56 38.83 -18.94
C VAL A 588 11.71 38.31 -19.79
N GLU A 589 12.89 38.89 -19.60
CA GLU A 589 14.09 38.56 -20.39
C GLU A 589 15.14 37.90 -19.51
N GLY A 590 15.72 36.80 -19.99
CA GLY A 590 16.84 36.13 -19.35
C GLY A 590 18.18 36.79 -19.66
N ILE A 591 19.25 36.25 -19.09
CA ILE A 591 20.63 36.74 -19.33
C ILE A 591 21.18 36.39 -20.74
N GLY A 592 20.37 35.77 -21.59
CA GLY A 592 20.76 35.30 -22.93
C GLY A 592 21.54 34.00 -22.87
N ASN A 593 22.85 34.06 -22.69
CA ASN A 593 23.73 32.88 -22.65
C ASN A 593 24.33 32.67 -21.26
N CYS A 594 24.67 31.42 -20.94
CA CYS A 594 25.33 31.09 -19.68
C CYS A 594 26.65 31.88 -19.53
N PRO A 595 26.96 32.39 -18.33
CA PRO A 595 28.10 33.25 -18.10
C PRO A 595 29.43 32.50 -18.23
N LYS A 596 30.51 33.25 -18.50
CA LYS A 596 31.88 32.70 -18.53
C LYS A 596 32.22 32.04 -17.18
N GLY A 597 32.80 30.86 -17.21
CA GLY A 597 33.15 30.07 -16.03
C GLY A 597 32.08 29.06 -15.60
N HIS A 598 30.87 29.10 -16.17
CA HIS A 598 29.88 28.04 -16.03
C HIS A 598 30.19 26.88 -17.02
N PRO A 599 29.92 25.60 -16.69
CA PRO A 599 30.12 24.48 -17.62
C PRO A 599 29.40 24.66 -18.98
N GLY A 600 28.30 25.40 -18.98
CA GLY A 600 27.51 25.75 -20.17
C GLY A 600 27.88 27.07 -20.86
N ALA A 601 29.02 27.69 -20.55
CA ALA A 601 29.36 29.02 -21.08
C ALA A 601 29.16 29.13 -22.60
N GLY A 602 28.37 30.11 -23.04
CA GLY A 602 28.04 30.34 -24.45
C GLY A 602 26.80 29.62 -24.97
N PHE A 603 26.23 28.66 -24.24
CA PHE A 603 24.92 28.09 -24.54
C PHE A 603 23.78 28.97 -23.99
N PRO A 604 22.55 28.87 -24.53
CA PRO A 604 21.41 29.62 -24.03
C PRO A 604 21.12 29.33 -22.55
N ALA A 605 21.04 30.39 -21.75
CA ALA A 605 20.60 30.33 -20.36
C ALA A 605 19.06 30.41 -20.31
N TRP A 606 18.48 29.74 -19.33
CA TRP A 606 17.06 29.81 -19.02
C TRP A 606 16.86 30.23 -17.56
N PHE A 607 15.69 30.78 -17.29
CA PHE A 607 15.24 31.15 -15.95
C PHE A 607 13.96 30.38 -15.63
N PHE A 608 13.60 30.37 -14.35
CA PHE A 608 12.37 29.76 -13.86
C PHE A 608 11.62 30.75 -13.00
N ILE A 609 10.38 31.07 -13.37
CA ILE A 609 9.50 31.97 -12.62
C ILE A 609 8.39 31.16 -11.96
N ASP A 610 8.12 31.37 -10.68
CA ASP A 610 6.95 30.78 -10.00
C ASP A 610 5.74 31.69 -10.07
N GLU A 611 5.92 33.00 -9.85
CA GLU A 611 4.79 33.91 -9.66
C GLU A 611 5.04 35.29 -10.25
N ILE A 612 4.00 35.84 -10.89
CA ILE A 612 3.87 37.23 -11.27
C ILE A 612 2.95 37.93 -10.27
N ILE A 613 3.54 38.75 -9.41
CA ILE A 613 2.86 39.40 -8.30
C ILE A 613 2.39 40.78 -8.73
N VAL A 614 1.09 41.04 -8.66
CA VAL A 614 0.47 42.34 -8.93
C VAL A 614 -0.10 42.88 -7.62
N GLU A 615 0.41 44.01 -7.14
CA GLU A 615 -0.01 44.62 -5.86
C GLU A 615 -0.82 45.89 -6.05
#